data_AF-A0A6C0I621-F1
#
_entry.id   AF-A0A6C0I621-F1
#
_cell.length_a   1.000
_cell.length_b   1.000
_cell.length_c   1.000
_cell.angle_alpha   90.00
_cell.angle_beta   90.00
_cell.angle_gamma   90.00
#
_symmetry.space_group_name_H-M   'P 1'
#
loop_
_entity.id
_entity.type
_entity.pdbx_description
1 polymer ?
#
loop_
_entity_poly.entity_id
_entity_poly.type
_entity_poly.pdbx_seq_one_letter_code
_entity_poly.pdbx_strand_id
1 'polypeptide(L)'
;MAYASLQLNFVRNLSDGGSRDDIMRVKKTETPRLFCIEYEDRTGSIRNRAVATESEVLDFVESVFTLVPVDEDAFQYVQLTCPNFPAILLSTCSIRNEEVQTAIWRVIRATLRNWPAETKRSTEKLRNAAPLSA
;
A
#
# COMPACT_ATOMS: atom_id res chain seq x y z
N MET A 1 4.73 -11.52 6.65
CA MET A 1 3.62 -10.67 7.14
C MET A 1 2.73 -10.40 5.93
N ALA A 2 1.43 -10.69 6.00
CA ALA A 2 0.50 -10.26 4.95
C ALA A 2 0.07 -8.82 5.27
N TYR A 3 0.28 -7.90 4.34
CA TYR A 3 -0.15 -6.51 4.51
C TYR A 3 -1.66 -6.44 4.26
N ALA A 4 -2.42 -5.74 5.11
CA ALA A 4 -3.88 -5.62 4.94
C ALA A 4 -4.28 -4.62 3.84
N SER A 5 -3.31 -3.83 3.34
CA SER A 5 -3.50 -2.75 2.38
C SER A 5 -2.44 -2.77 1.29
N LEU A 6 -2.79 -2.24 0.12
CA LEU A 6 -1.81 -1.73 -0.83
C LEU A 6 -1.36 -0.36 -0.32
N GLN A 7 -0.05 -0.10 -0.32
CA GLN A 7 0.52 1.11 0.23
C GLN A 7 1.67 1.62 -0.62
N LEU A 8 1.71 2.92 -0.86
CA LEU A 8 2.86 3.66 -1.39
C LEU A 8 3.41 4.53 -0.26
N ASN A 9 4.68 4.37 0.10
CA ASN A 9 5.39 5.29 0.99
C ASN A 9 6.33 6.14 0.14
N PHE A 10 6.23 7.46 0.29
CA PHE A 10 7.09 8.40 -0.41
C PHE A 10 8.22 8.84 0.51
N VAL A 11 9.43 8.37 0.23
CA VAL A 11 10.59 8.49 1.11
C VAL A 11 11.50 9.61 0.62
N ARG A 12 11.71 10.66 1.44
CA ARG A 12 12.51 11.84 1.07
C ARG A 12 13.99 11.71 1.42
N ASN A 13 14.33 11.14 2.58
CA ASN A 13 15.72 10.99 3.01
C ASN A 13 15.83 9.81 3.98
N LEU A 14 16.55 8.76 3.58
CA LEU A 14 16.81 7.59 4.44
C LEU A 14 17.67 7.93 5.68
N SER A 15 18.34 9.08 5.65
CA SER A 15 19.27 9.54 6.70
C SER A 15 18.57 10.34 7.81
N ASP A 16 17.39 10.91 7.54
CA ASP A 16 16.60 11.64 8.53
C ASP A 16 15.69 10.67 9.27
N GLY A 17 16.25 9.97 10.27
CA GLY A 17 15.51 9.05 11.14
C GLY A 17 14.37 9.66 11.97
N GLY A 18 14.05 10.95 11.78
CA GLY A 18 12.99 11.69 12.47
C GLY A 18 11.85 12.20 11.60
N SER A 19 11.94 12.12 10.27
CA SER A 19 10.88 12.57 9.35
C SER A 19 9.92 11.41 9.06
N ARG A 20 8.62 11.57 9.37
CA ARG A 20 7.60 10.63 8.89
C ARG A 20 7.41 10.82 7.39
N ASP A 21 7.42 9.71 6.65
CA ASP A 21 7.14 9.68 5.22
C ASP A 21 5.66 9.95 4.94
N ASP A 22 5.38 10.50 3.75
CA ASP A 22 4.01 10.59 3.25
C ASP A 22 3.55 9.18 2.83
N ILE A 23 2.30 8.82 3.15
CA ILE A 23 1.78 7.47 2.93
C ILE A 23 0.44 7.54 2.21
N MET A 24 0.36 6.88 1.06
CA MET A 24 -0.91 6.57 0.42
C MET A 24 -1.29 5.12 0.69
N ARG A 25 -2.52 4.88 1.15
CA ARG A 25 -3.05 3.52 1.40
C ARG A 25 -4.31 3.30 0.59
N VAL A 26 -4.39 2.12 -0.02
CA VAL A 26 -5.60 1.60 -0.63
C VAL A 26 -6.07 0.42 0.23
N LYS A 27 -7.31 0.51 0.71
CA LYS A 27 -7.96 -0.50 1.54
C LYS A 27 -9.21 -1.01 0.84
N LYS A 28 -9.52 -2.29 1.03
CA LYS A 28 -10.79 -2.85 0.57
C LYS A 28 -11.93 -2.30 1.42
N THR A 29 -13.06 -1.96 0.78
CA THR A 29 -14.30 -1.61 1.50
C THR A 29 -15.18 -2.84 1.68
N GLU A 30 -16.26 -2.70 2.47
CA GLU A 30 -17.29 -3.74 2.58
C GLU A 30 -18.05 -3.94 1.26
N THR A 31 -18.15 -2.89 0.44
CA THR A 31 -18.78 -2.96 -0.87
C THR A 31 -17.87 -3.66 -1.89
N PRO A 32 -18.36 -4.70 -2.59
CA PRO A 32 -17.57 -5.39 -3.61
C PRO A 32 -17.01 -4.43 -4.66
N ARG A 33 -15.74 -4.62 -5.03
CA ARG A 33 -15.03 -3.85 -6.08
C ARG A 33 -14.87 -2.35 -5.79
N LEU A 34 -15.16 -1.89 -4.59
CA LEU A 34 -14.83 -0.54 -4.13
C LEU A 34 -13.68 -0.56 -3.13
N PHE A 35 -12.83 0.45 -3.24
CA PHE A 35 -11.63 0.65 -2.45
C PHE A 35 -11.66 2.04 -1.80
N CYS A 36 -11.07 2.15 -0.62
CA CYS A 36 -10.85 3.41 0.06
C CYS A 36 -9.39 3.82 -0.16
N ILE A 37 -9.19 4.98 -0.80
CA ILE A 37 -7.88 5.61 -0.95
C ILE A 37 -7.72 6.62 0.18
N GLU A 38 -6.63 6.53 0.93
CA GLU A 38 -6.28 7.45 2.01
C GLU A 38 -4.89 8.02 1.75
N TYR A 39 -4.74 9.33 1.95
CA TYR A 39 -3.43 9.99 1.96
C TYR A 39 -3.17 10.57 3.35
N GLU A 40 -2.06 10.15 3.94
CA GLU A 40 -1.52 10.62 5.21
C GLU A 40 -0.24 11.41 4.92
N ASP A 41 -0.16 12.64 5.41
CA ASP A 41 1.03 13.46 5.25
C ASP A 41 2.08 13.15 6.34
N ARG A 42 3.26 13.77 6.24
CA ARG A 42 4.31 13.74 7.25
C ARG A 42 3.88 14.08 8.69
N THR A 43 2.74 14.75 8.89
CA THR A 43 2.24 15.03 10.25
C THR A 43 1.48 13.84 10.85
N GLY A 44 1.26 12.79 10.07
CA GLY A 44 0.46 11.63 10.43
C GLY A 44 -1.05 11.88 10.35
N SER A 45 -1.45 13.01 9.75
CA SER A 45 -2.87 13.36 9.61
C SER A 45 -3.38 12.86 8.26
N ILE A 46 -4.52 12.15 8.28
CA ILE A 46 -5.24 11.83 7.05
C ILE A 46 -5.75 13.14 6.46
N ARG A 47 -5.19 13.55 5.31
CA ARG A 47 -5.59 14.78 4.61
C ARG A 47 -6.70 14.53 3.62
N ASN A 48 -6.71 13.35 3.01
CA ASN A 48 -7.69 13.01 1.99
C ASN A 48 -8.14 11.56 2.14
N ARG A 49 -9.42 11.32 1.90
CA ARG A 49 -10.05 10.01 1.86
C ARG A 49 -11.11 10.01 0.76
N ALA A 50 -11.04 9.03 -0.13
CA ALA A 50 -12.00 8.85 -1.21
C ALA A 50 -12.37 7.38 -1.38
N VAL A 51 -13.61 7.11 -1.79
CA VAL A 51 -14.03 5.77 -2.26
C VAL A 51 -13.91 5.76 -3.77
N ALA A 52 -13.29 4.70 -4.30
CA ALA A 52 -12.92 4.58 -5.69
C ALA A 52 -13.14 3.14 -6.20
N THR A 53 -13.45 3.02 -7.48
CA THR A 53 -13.46 1.78 -8.26
C THR A 53 -12.04 1.30 -8.59
N GLU A 54 -11.91 0.09 -9.14
CA GLU A 54 -10.61 -0.44 -9.60
C GLU A 54 -9.93 0.50 -10.61
N SER A 55 -10.68 1.05 -11.58
CA SER A 55 -10.13 1.98 -12.58
C SER A 55 -9.66 3.29 -11.94
N GLU A 56 -10.47 3.87 -11.07
CA GLU A 56 -10.12 5.14 -10.41
C GLU A 56 -8.89 4.99 -9.50
N VAL A 57 -8.71 3.83 -8.85
CA VAL A 57 -7.47 3.54 -8.12
C VAL A 57 -6.27 3.50 -9.06
N LEU A 58 -6.39 2.81 -10.21
CA LEU A 58 -5.30 2.72 -11.18
C LEU A 58 -4.92 4.10 -11.73
N ASP A 59 -5.91 4.89 -12.15
CA ASP A 59 -5.72 6.24 -12.68
C ASP A 59 -5.07 7.16 -11.62
N PHE A 60 -5.47 7.01 -10.36
CA PHE A 60 -4.88 7.78 -9.25
C PHE A 60 -3.42 7.41 -9.04
N VAL A 61 -3.09 6.12 -8.97
CA VAL A 61 -1.69 5.68 -8.80
C VAL A 61 -0.84 6.09 -10.01
N GLU A 62 -1.40 6.07 -11.22
CA GLU A 62 -0.69 6.50 -12.44
C GLU A 62 -0.36 7.99 -12.40
N SER A 63 -1.34 8.79 -11.98
CA SER A 63 -1.16 10.23 -11.77
C SER A 63 -0.05 10.48 -10.75
N VAL A 64 -0.03 9.75 -9.63
CA VAL A 64 1.01 9.84 -8.61
C VAL A 64 2.40 9.50 -9.17
N PHE A 65 2.56 8.38 -9.87
CA PHE A 65 3.86 8.00 -10.43
C PHE A 65 4.34 8.92 -11.55
N THR A 66 3.42 9.63 -12.21
CA THR A 66 3.75 10.69 -13.17
C THR A 66 4.25 11.95 -12.47
N LEU A 67 3.65 12.31 -11.32
CA LEU A 67 3.94 13.55 -10.60
C LEU A 67 5.14 13.45 -9.66
N VAL A 68 5.36 12.31 -8.99
CA VAL A 68 6.45 12.15 -8.02
C VAL A 68 7.84 12.49 -8.61
N PRO A 69 8.21 12.06 -9.83
CA PRO A 69 9.51 12.37 -10.39
C PRO A 69 9.69 13.83 -10.84
N VAL A 70 8.65 14.67 -10.76
CA VAL A 70 8.73 16.11 -11.11
C VAL A 70 8.63 17.01 -9.87
N ASP A 71 8.48 16.44 -8.67
CA ASP A 71 8.48 17.18 -7.41
C ASP A 71 9.87 17.81 -7.15
N GLU A 72 9.89 19.11 -6.88
CA GLU A 72 11.11 19.89 -6.60
C GLU A 72 11.68 19.57 -5.20
N ASP A 73 10.83 19.22 -4.23
CA ASP A 73 11.23 18.71 -2.90
C ASP A 73 11.33 17.18 -2.96
N ALA A 74 12.33 16.69 -3.71
CA ALA A 74 12.33 15.34 -4.25
C ALA A 74 12.22 14.21 -3.20
N PHE A 75 11.15 13.42 -3.32
CA PHE A 75 11.19 12.04 -2.85
C PHE A 75 12.32 11.30 -3.57
N GLN A 76 13.14 10.57 -2.82
CA GLN A 76 14.23 9.75 -3.36
C GLN A 76 13.73 8.37 -3.75
N TYR A 77 12.80 7.82 -2.96
CA TYR A 77 12.27 6.49 -3.18
C TYR A 77 10.76 6.44 -3.01
N VAL A 78 10.14 5.47 -3.69
CA VAL A 78 8.78 5.03 -3.40
C VAL A 78 8.81 3.56 -3.00
N GLN A 79 8.32 3.26 -1.81
CA GLN A 79 8.11 1.88 -1.38
C GLN A 79 6.70 1.44 -1.74
N LEU A 80 6.57 0.48 -2.65
CA LEU A 80 5.30 -0.18 -2.93
C LEU A 80 5.18 -1.42 -2.06
N THR A 81 4.09 -1.50 -1.31
CA THR A 81 3.72 -2.65 -0.50
C THR A 81 2.36 -3.14 -0.95
N CYS A 82 2.23 -4.43 -1.24
CA CYS A 82 0.95 -5.03 -1.59
C CYS A 82 0.68 -6.24 -0.68
N PRO A 83 -0.60 -6.58 -0.40
CA PRO A 83 -0.96 -7.71 0.42
C PRO A 83 -0.36 -9.07 -0.01
N ASN A 84 -0.25 -9.29 -1.33
CA ASN A 84 0.15 -10.57 -1.92
C ASN A 84 1.57 -10.59 -2.49
N PHE A 85 2.32 -9.49 -2.36
CA PHE A 85 3.63 -9.34 -2.99
C PHE A 85 4.65 -8.86 -1.96
N PRO A 86 5.96 -9.16 -2.16
CA PRO A 86 7.00 -8.54 -1.35
C PRO A 86 6.95 -7.02 -1.50
N ALA A 87 7.33 -6.31 -0.43
CA ALA A 87 7.55 -4.88 -0.52
C ALA A 87 8.73 -4.62 -1.46
N ILE A 88 8.58 -3.67 -2.37
CA ILE A 88 9.63 -3.23 -3.28
C ILE A 88 9.94 -1.76 -3.03
N LEU A 89 11.22 -1.41 -3.07
CA LEU A 89 11.69 -0.05 -2.95
C LEU A 89 12.22 0.41 -4.31
N LEU A 90 11.67 1.50 -4.83
CA LEU A 90 11.96 2.01 -6.17
C LEU A 90 12.59 3.39 -6.04
N SER A 91 13.70 3.64 -6.73
CA SER A 91 14.18 5.02 -6.88
C SER A 91 13.21 5.81 -7.77
N THR A 92 13.00 7.09 -7.49
CA THR A 92 12.11 7.93 -8.31
C THR A 92 12.60 8.07 -9.77
N CYS A 93 13.91 7.93 -10.01
CA CYS A 93 14.48 7.83 -11.36
C CYS A 93 14.02 6.56 -12.09
N SER A 94 13.97 5.42 -11.41
CA SER A 94 13.56 4.13 -11.99
C SER A 94 12.07 4.08 -12.33
N ILE A 95 11.23 4.88 -11.67
CA ILE A 95 9.77 4.93 -11.92
C ILE A 95 9.46 5.39 -13.35
N ARG A 96 10.35 6.14 -14.00
CA ARG A 96 10.16 6.57 -15.41
C ARG A 96 10.46 5.47 -16.43
N ASN A 97 11.03 4.35 -16.02
CA ASN A 97 11.33 3.23 -16.91
C ASN A 97 10.03 2.45 -17.24
N GLU A 98 9.74 2.28 -18.53
CA GLU A 98 8.50 1.67 -19.02
C GLU A 98 8.33 0.21 -18.58
N GLU A 99 9.42 -0.57 -18.53
CA GLU A 99 9.38 -1.96 -18.08
C GLU A 99 9.04 -2.04 -16.58
N VAL A 100 9.63 -1.14 -15.79
CA VAL A 100 9.36 -1.01 -14.35
C VAL A 100 7.90 -0.61 -14.12
N GLN A 101 7.40 0.40 -14.84
CA GLN A 101 5.98 0.79 -14.76
C GLN A 101 5.06 -0.36 -15.12
N THR A 102 5.34 -1.07 -16.21
CA THR A 102 4.57 -2.23 -16.65
C THR A 102 4.51 -3.31 -15.57
N ALA A 103 5.64 -3.60 -14.92
CA ALA A 103 5.70 -4.56 -13.81
C ALA A 103 4.87 -4.10 -12.60
N ILE A 104 4.99 -2.84 -12.21
CA ILE A 104 4.20 -2.24 -11.12
C ILE A 104 2.70 -2.33 -11.42
N TRP A 105 2.28 -1.97 -12.63
CA TRP A 105 0.88 -2.04 -13.03
C TRP A 105 0.31 -3.45 -12.98
N ARG A 106 1.09 -4.44 -13.39
CA ARG A 106 0.69 -5.85 -13.28
C ARG A 106 0.47 -6.25 -11.82
N VAL A 107 1.37 -5.84 -10.92
CA VAL A 107 1.28 -6.13 -9.48
C VAL A 107 0.06 -5.46 -8.85
N ILE A 108 -0.18 -4.17 -9.14
CA ILE A 108 -1.32 -3.42 -8.60
C ILE A 108 -2.64 -4.03 -9.11
N ARG A 109 -2.76 -4.27 -10.43
CA ARG A 109 -3.96 -4.90 -11.00
C ARG A 109 -4.21 -6.28 -10.42
N ALA A 110 -3.17 -7.10 -10.30
CA ALA A 110 -3.28 -8.43 -9.69
C ALA A 110 -3.76 -8.34 -8.23
N THR A 111 -3.27 -7.35 -7.49
CA THR A 111 -3.65 -7.08 -6.10
C THR A 111 -5.11 -6.66 -5.97
N LEU A 112 -5.56 -5.68 -6.77
CA LEU A 112 -6.96 -5.20 -6.73
C LEU A 112 -7.95 -6.30 -7.12
N ARG A 113 -7.59 -7.15 -8.09
CA ARG A 113 -8.44 -8.24 -8.56
C ARG A 113 -8.47 -9.44 -7.62
N ASN A 114 -7.37 -9.71 -6.93
CA ASN A 114 -7.20 -10.88 -6.07
C ASN A 114 -6.85 -10.46 -4.64
N TRP A 115 -7.59 -9.49 -4.09
CA TRP A 115 -7.36 -9.03 -2.73
C TRP A 115 -7.48 -10.22 -1.76
N PRO A 116 -6.47 -10.48 -0.92
CA PRO A 116 -6.52 -11.64 -0.05
C PRO A 116 -7.72 -11.52 0.89
N ALA A 117 -8.41 -12.65 1.10
CA ALA A 117 -9.39 -12.73 2.18
C ALA A 117 -8.66 -12.39 3.48
N GLU A 118 -9.29 -11.60 4.35
CA GLU A 118 -8.74 -11.33 5.68
C GLU A 118 -8.41 -12.68 6.32
N THR A 119 -7.11 -12.94 6.48
CA THR A 119 -6.68 -14.06 7.30
C THR A 119 -7.08 -13.67 8.70
N LYS A 120 -8.29 -14.04 9.12
CA LYS A 120 -8.66 -14.07 10.53
C LYS A 120 -7.55 -14.87 11.17
N ARG A 121 -6.60 -14.19 11.85
CA ARG A 121 -5.77 -14.87 12.82
C ARG A 121 -6.78 -15.39 13.81
N SER A 122 -7.13 -16.66 13.68
CA SER A 122 -7.87 -17.39 14.69
C SER A 122 -6.98 -17.37 15.93
N THR A 123 -7.06 -16.31 16.72
CA THR A 123 -6.88 -16.39 18.16
C THR A 123 -8.09 -17.14 18.72
N GLU A 124 -8.33 -18.34 18.18
CA GLU A 124 -9.16 -19.33 18.83
C GLU A 124 -8.24 -19.92 19.87
N LYS A 125 -8.23 -19.20 20.99
CA LYS A 125 -7.94 -19.64 22.34
C LYS A 125 -7.62 -21.15 22.36
N LEU A 126 -6.38 -21.47 22.71
CA LEU A 126 -6.02 -22.65 23.50
C LEU A 126 -6.74 -22.57 24.88
N ARG A 127 -8.07 -22.48 24.86
CA ARG A 127 -8.96 -22.77 25.98
C ARG A 127 -9.41 -24.20 25.74
N ASN A 128 -9.19 -25.04 26.74
CA ASN A 128 -9.56 -26.46 26.82
C ASN A 128 -8.48 -27.46 26.39
N ALA A 129 -7.25 -27.28 26.88
CA ALA A 129 -6.50 -28.43 27.36
C ALA A 129 -6.78 -28.58 28.87
N ALA A 130 -7.95 -29.10 29.21
CA ALA A 130 -8.16 -29.69 30.52
C ALA A 130 -7.66 -31.13 30.43
N PRO A 131 -6.65 -31.56 31.22
CA PRO A 131 -6.43 -32.97 31.43
C PRO A 131 -7.56 -33.47 32.34
N LEU A 132 -8.27 -34.49 31.84
CA LEU A 132 -9.22 -35.29 32.60
C LEU A 132 -8.58 -35.75 33.92
N SER A 133 -9.25 -35.45 35.03
CA SER A 133 -9.05 -36.12 36.31
C SER A 133 -9.45 -37.59 36.19
N ALA A 134 -8.51 -38.48 36.54
CA ALA A 134 -8.79 -39.81 37.06
C ALA A 134 -7.69 -40.16 38.07
#